data_AF-A0A3M1ZZ39-F1
#
_entry.id   AF-A0A3M1ZZ39-F1
#
_cell.length_a   1.000
_cell.length_b   1.000
_cell.length_c   1.000
_cell.angle_alpha   90.00
_cell.angle_beta   90.00
_cell.angle_gamma   90.00
#
_symmetry.space_group_name_H-M   'P 1'
#
loop_
_entity.id
_entity.type
_entity.pdbx_description
1 polymer ?
#
loop_
_entity_poly.entity_id
_entity_poly.type
_entity_poly.pdbx_seq_one_letter_code
_entity_poly.pdbx_strand_id
1 'polypeptide(L)'
;MTRAALTPLPDGRLRVEKGPLSMVIAARWGADPRGGPLLDAGSYALELLDVLAAHRRLLAVDARRIRNAEPLPPVVRAMWAAAARFPDRFVTPLVAVAGAVADFVAEFLVRQGASWVVVSNGGDVAVRLAPGERASVG
;
A
#
# COMPACT_ATOMS: atom_id res chain seq x y z
N MET A 1 0.55 13.47 17.09
CA MET A 1 0.09 12.44 16.14
C MET A 1 -0.72 13.14 15.06
N THR A 2 -0.36 12.97 13.79
CA THR A 2 -1.12 13.60 12.70
C THR A 2 -2.46 12.89 12.54
N ARG A 3 -3.56 13.66 12.46
CA ARG A 3 -4.90 13.11 12.31
C ARG A 3 -5.01 12.37 10.98
N ALA A 4 -5.54 11.15 11.00
CA ALA A 4 -5.88 10.42 9.79
C ALA A 4 -7.31 10.75 9.34
N ALA A 5 -7.57 10.69 8.03
CA ALA A 5 -8.89 10.88 7.45
C ALA A 5 -9.17 9.83 6.37
N LEU A 6 -10.39 9.29 6.39
CA LEU A 6 -10.95 8.45 5.33
C LEU A 6 -12.13 9.22 4.73
N THR A 7 -12.02 9.59 3.46
CA THR A 7 -12.98 10.47 2.79
C THR A 7 -13.50 9.79 1.53
N PRO A 8 -14.75 9.30 1.54
CA PRO A 8 -15.42 8.84 0.32
C PRO A 8 -15.48 9.97 -0.70
N LEU A 9 -15.15 9.69 -1.95
CA LEU A 9 -15.20 10.63 -3.06
C LEU A 9 -16.51 10.46 -3.85
N PRO A 10 -17.00 11.52 -4.53
CA PRO A 10 -18.26 11.46 -5.29
C PRO A 10 -18.32 10.39 -6.39
N ASP A 11 -17.16 9.94 -6.88
CA ASP A 11 -17.05 8.93 -7.93
C ASP A 11 -16.85 7.49 -7.40
N GLY A 12 -17.13 7.27 -6.11
CA GLY A 12 -17.07 5.95 -5.49
C GLY A 12 -15.67 5.50 -5.07
N ARG A 13 -14.65 6.36 -5.23
CA ARG A 13 -13.31 6.13 -4.71
C ARG A 13 -13.21 6.49 -3.23
N LEU A 14 -12.16 6.03 -2.55
CA LEU A 14 -11.83 6.46 -1.19
C LEU A 14 -10.50 7.21 -1.19
N ARG A 15 -10.46 8.38 -0.55
CA ARG A 15 -9.22 9.07 -0.21
C ARG A 15 -8.82 8.74 1.23
N VAL A 16 -7.54 8.41 1.42
CA VAL A 16 -6.90 8.14 2.71
C VAL A 16 -5.80 9.15 2.93
N GLU A 17 -5.83 9.86 4.05
CA GLU A 17 -4.84 10.89 4.38
C GLU A 17 -4.26 10.65 5.77
N LYS A 18 -2.93 10.72 5.90
CA LYS A 18 -2.21 10.65 7.19
C LYS A 18 -0.87 11.38 7.07
N GLY A 19 -0.82 12.62 7.53
CA GLY A 19 0.36 13.48 7.36
C GLY A 19 0.62 13.78 5.88
N PRO A 20 1.85 13.60 5.36
CA PRO A 20 2.16 13.88 3.96
C PRO A 20 1.59 12.82 2.99
N LEU A 21 1.05 11.71 3.50
CA LEU A 21 0.47 10.67 2.66
C LEU A 21 -0.95 11.06 2.23
N SER A 22 -1.20 11.01 0.93
CA SER A 22 -2.53 11.07 0.31
C SER A 22 -2.64 9.93 -0.70
N MET A 23 -3.51 8.97 -0.39
CA MET A 23 -3.76 7.78 -1.20
C MET A 23 -5.19 7.80 -1.72
N VAL A 24 -5.39 7.36 -2.96
CA VAL A 24 -6.71 7.15 -3.56
C VAL A 24 -6.88 5.68 -3.90
N ILE A 25 -7.95 5.09 -3.40
CA ILE A 25 -8.31 3.68 -3.56
C ILE A 25 -9.56 3.60 -4.43
N ALA A 26 -9.51 2.79 -5.49
CA ALA A 26 -10.63 2.49 -6.35
C ALA A 26 -10.71 0.97 -6.55
N ALA A 27 -11.91 0.41 -6.42
CA ALA A 27 -12.12 -1.02 -6.66
C ALA A 27 -13.53 -1.30 -7.18
N ARG A 28 -13.69 -2.43 -7.86
CA ARG A 28 -14.96 -2.96 -8.35
C ARG A 28 -15.07 -4.44 -8.02
N TRP A 29 -16.27 -4.86 -7.65
CA TRP A 29 -16.63 -6.25 -7.38
C TRP A 29 -17.74 -6.60 -8.35
N GLY A 30 -17.48 -7.49 -9.32
CA GLY A 30 -18.43 -7.98 -10.32
C GLY A 30 -19.85 -7.38 -10.29
N ALA A 31 -20.84 -8.17 -9.89
CA ALA A 31 -22.24 -7.72 -9.75
C ALA A 31 -22.64 -7.35 -8.30
N ASP A 32 -21.68 -7.25 -7.36
CA ASP A 32 -21.97 -6.97 -5.94
C ASP A 32 -21.56 -5.53 -5.56
N PRO A 33 -22.51 -4.62 -5.28
CA PRO A 33 -22.26 -3.18 -5.13
C PRO A 33 -21.85 -2.75 -3.72
N ARG A 34 -21.38 -3.65 -2.84
CA ARG A 34 -21.09 -3.25 -1.45
C ARG A 34 -19.83 -2.40 -1.35
N GLY A 35 -19.99 -1.13 -0.93
CA GLY A 35 -18.92 -0.15 -0.69
C GLY A 35 -18.20 -0.27 0.67
N GLY A 36 -18.61 -1.19 1.56
CA GLY A 36 -17.92 -1.48 2.83
C GLY A 36 -16.43 -1.82 2.72
N PRO A 37 -15.99 -2.65 1.74
CA PRO A 37 -14.60 -3.06 1.61
C PRO A 37 -13.59 -1.93 1.36
N LEU A 38 -14.03 -0.77 0.84
CA LEU A 38 -13.13 0.37 0.63
C LEU A 38 -12.73 1.03 1.96
N LEU A 39 -13.66 1.23 2.90
CA LEU A 39 -13.35 1.79 4.22
C LEU A 39 -12.45 0.86 5.03
N ASP A 40 -12.66 -0.45 4.91
CA ASP A 40 -11.78 -1.45 5.51
C ASP A 40 -10.37 -1.39 4.90
N ALA A 41 -10.27 -1.25 3.57
CA ALA A 41 -9.00 -1.07 2.89
C ALA A 41 -8.28 0.22 3.31
N GLY A 42 -9.03 1.31 3.50
CA GLY A 42 -8.49 2.56 4.03
C GLY A 42 -7.98 2.42 5.46
N SER A 43 -8.72 1.71 6.32
CA SER A 43 -8.30 1.40 7.69
C SER A 43 -7.05 0.53 7.71
N TYR A 44 -7.00 -0.50 6.86
CA TYR A 44 -5.83 -1.36 6.68
C TYR A 44 -4.59 -0.57 6.21
N ALA A 45 -4.78 0.41 5.32
CA ALA A 45 -3.68 1.31 4.93
C ALA A 45 -3.10 2.07 6.12
N LEU A 46 -3.95 2.55 7.04
CA LEU A 46 -3.50 3.26 8.26
C LEU A 46 -2.76 2.32 9.22
N GLU A 47 -3.24 1.08 9.39
CA GLU A 47 -2.58 0.03 10.18
C GLU A 47 -1.20 -0.32 9.64
N LEU A 48 -1.07 -0.47 8.32
CA LEU A 48 0.23 -0.69 7.66
C LEU A 48 1.20 0.45 8.00
N LEU A 49 0.73 1.70 7.93
CA LEU A 49 1.57 2.85 8.28
C LEU A 49 2.00 2.85 9.76
N ASP A 50 1.17 2.37 10.67
CA ASP A 50 1.54 2.20 12.08
C ASP A 50 2.58 1.11 12.27
N VAL A 51 2.44 -0.03 11.57
CA VAL A 51 3.48 -1.07 11.54
C VAL A 51 4.79 -0.51 11.02
N LEU A 52 4.78 0.26 9.92
CA LEU A 52 5.99 0.86 9.36
C LEU A 52 6.61 1.91 10.30
N ALA A 53 5.79 2.71 10.98
CA ALA A 53 6.27 3.68 11.96
C ALA A 53 6.99 2.99 13.13
N ALA A 54 6.46 1.87 13.63
CA ALA A 54 7.09 1.06 14.68
C ALA A 54 8.46 0.49 14.25
N HIS A 55 8.64 0.22 12.94
CA HIS A 55 9.88 -0.34 12.37
C HIS A 55 10.78 0.72 11.72
N ARG A 56 10.49 2.02 11.89
CA ARG A 56 11.21 3.11 11.19
C ARG A 56 12.73 3.06 11.38
N ARG A 57 13.21 2.71 12.57
CA ARG A 57 14.65 2.63 12.85
C ARG A 57 15.34 1.58 11.98
N LEU A 58 14.72 0.41 11.81
CA LEU A 58 15.22 -0.65 10.93
C LEU A 58 15.13 -0.24 9.46
N LEU A 59 13.99 0.31 9.05
CA LEU A 59 13.73 0.71 7.65
C LEU A 59 14.65 1.85 7.17
N ALA A 60 15.23 2.63 8.08
CA ALA A 60 16.17 3.69 7.76
C ALA A 60 17.63 3.20 7.59
N VAL A 61 17.91 1.93 7.87
CA VAL A 61 19.23 1.33 7.68
C VAL A 61 19.41 0.92 6.22
N ASP A 62 20.65 1.02 5.71
CA ASP A 62 21.03 0.43 4.43
C ASP A 62 20.57 -1.04 4.35
N ALA A 63 19.85 -1.39 3.30
CA ALA A 63 19.24 -2.71 3.13
C ALA A 63 20.25 -3.86 3.26
N ARG A 64 21.52 -3.62 2.93
CA ARG A 64 22.63 -4.61 3.00
C ARG A 64 23.07 -4.91 4.43
N ARG A 65 22.76 -4.01 5.37
CA ARG A 65 23.12 -4.14 6.79
C ARG A 65 22.00 -4.76 7.62
N ILE A 66 20.81 -4.92 7.04
CA ILE A 66 19.68 -5.60 7.67
C ILE A 66 19.93 -7.11 7.57
N ARG A 67 20.38 -7.71 8.68
CA ARG A 67 20.66 -9.15 8.80
C ARG A 67 19.61 -9.80 9.68
N ASN A 68 19.06 -10.95 9.26
CA ASN A 68 18.23 -11.88 10.04
C ASN A 68 17.52 -11.24 11.25
N ALA A 69 16.77 -10.17 10.99
CA ALA A 69 15.86 -9.65 11.99
C ALA A 69 14.76 -10.73 12.13
N GLU A 70 14.37 -11.01 13.36
CA GLU A 70 13.19 -11.79 13.77
C GLU A 70 12.02 -11.71 12.76
N PRO A 71 11.09 -12.68 12.73
CA PRO A 71 10.02 -12.70 11.74
C PRO A 71 9.38 -11.32 11.52
N LEU A 72 9.79 -10.66 10.43
CA LEU A 72 9.40 -9.29 10.14
C LEU A 72 7.96 -9.27 9.64
N PRO A 73 7.18 -8.21 9.96
CA PRO A 73 5.89 -8.01 9.36
C PRO A 73 5.98 -8.08 7.83
N PRO A 74 5.01 -8.68 7.13
CA PRO A 74 5.08 -8.90 5.69
C PRO A 74 5.42 -7.65 4.87
N VAL A 75 4.83 -6.49 5.19
CA VAL A 75 5.11 -5.22 4.50
C VAL A 75 6.54 -4.73 4.71
N VAL A 76 7.10 -4.90 5.92
CA VAL A 76 8.49 -4.53 6.25
C VAL A 76 9.46 -5.43 5.47
N ARG A 77 9.18 -6.73 5.42
CA ARG A 77 9.95 -7.69 4.63
C ARG A 77 9.90 -7.38 3.13
N ALA A 78 8.73 -7.01 2.61
CA ALA A 78 8.57 -6.64 1.21
C ALA A 78 9.38 -5.39 0.85
N MET A 79 9.35 -4.35 1.69
CA MET A 79 10.15 -3.14 1.50
C MET A 79 11.65 -3.43 1.54
N TRP A 80 12.11 -4.26 2.47
CA TRP A 80 13.50 -4.71 2.51
C TRP A 80 13.89 -5.47 1.26
N ALA A 81 13.08 -6.44 0.83
CA ALA A 81 13.33 -7.23 -0.37
C ALA A 81 13.41 -6.36 -1.62
N ALA A 82 12.56 -5.32 -1.74
CA ALA A 82 12.62 -4.35 -2.83
C ALA A 82 13.93 -3.55 -2.82
N ALA A 83 14.33 -3.00 -1.67
CA ALA A 83 15.58 -2.25 -1.55
C ALA A 83 16.84 -3.12 -1.77
N ALA A 84 16.80 -4.38 -1.35
CA ALA A 84 17.91 -5.33 -1.51
C ALA A 84 18.23 -5.67 -2.98
N ARG A 85 17.35 -5.35 -3.94
CA ARG A 85 17.59 -5.53 -5.38
C ARG A 85 18.62 -4.55 -5.95
N PHE A 86 19.08 -3.59 -5.16
CA PHE A 86 20.07 -2.57 -5.56
C PHE A 86 21.35 -2.66 -4.71
N PRO A 87 22.09 -3.77 -4.77
CA PRO A 87 23.22 -4.05 -3.86
C PRO A 87 24.42 -3.09 -4.04
N ASP A 88 24.56 -2.49 -5.21
CA ASP A 88 25.68 -1.60 -5.53
C ASP A 88 25.44 -0.14 -5.11
N ARG A 89 24.32 0.15 -4.44
CA ARG A 89 23.93 1.51 -4.03
C ARG A 89 23.57 1.56 -2.56
N PHE A 90 23.76 2.72 -1.94
CA PHE A 90 23.16 2.99 -0.64
C PHE A 90 21.65 3.19 -0.84
N VAL A 91 20.86 2.20 -0.43
CA VAL A 91 19.39 2.22 -0.50
C VAL A 91 18.83 1.73 0.82
N THR A 92 17.85 2.45 1.36
CA THR A 92 17.12 2.05 2.56
C THR A 92 15.75 1.50 2.16
N PRO A 93 15.17 0.55 2.91
CA PRO A 93 13.80 0.08 2.68
C PRO A 93 12.74 1.20 2.60
N LEU A 94 12.99 2.37 3.22
CA LEU A 94 12.09 3.52 3.14
C LEU A 94 11.82 3.99 1.69
N VAL A 95 12.68 3.65 0.72
CA VAL A 95 12.44 3.96 -0.70
C VAL A 95 11.16 3.32 -1.25
N ALA A 96 10.69 2.23 -0.63
CA ALA A 96 9.58 1.43 -1.12
C ALA A 96 8.26 1.65 -0.36
N VAL A 97 8.18 2.63 0.55
CA VAL A 97 6.99 2.81 1.42
C VAL A 97 5.71 2.98 0.60
N ALA A 98 5.70 3.91 -0.35
CA ALA A 98 4.47 4.28 -1.04
C ALA A 98 3.94 3.12 -1.91
N GLY A 99 4.81 2.54 -2.75
CA GLY A 99 4.51 1.35 -3.53
C GLY A 99 4.11 0.13 -2.68
N ALA A 100 4.84 -0.18 -1.60
CA ALA A 100 4.52 -1.34 -0.76
C ALA A 100 3.15 -1.21 -0.07
N VAL A 101 2.82 -0.03 0.46
CA VAL A 101 1.49 0.17 1.05
C VAL A 101 0.39 0.07 -0.02
N ALA A 102 0.60 0.64 -1.21
CA ALA A 102 -0.36 0.53 -2.31
C ALA A 102 -0.58 -0.93 -2.73
N ASP A 103 0.49 -1.71 -2.87
CA ASP A 103 0.42 -3.12 -3.25
C ASP A 103 -0.32 -3.98 -2.22
N PHE A 104 -0.05 -3.78 -0.93
CA PHE A 104 -0.71 -4.53 0.14
C PHE A 104 -2.20 -4.18 0.24
N VAL A 105 -2.57 -2.91 0.08
CA VAL A 105 -3.97 -2.47 0.04
C VAL A 105 -4.68 -3.06 -1.18
N ALA A 106 -4.02 -3.08 -2.35
CA ALA A 106 -4.59 -3.67 -3.54
C ALA A 106 -4.81 -5.19 -3.39
N GLU A 107 -3.85 -5.89 -2.79
CA GLU A 107 -3.98 -7.32 -2.51
C GLU A 107 -5.08 -7.61 -1.47
N PHE A 108 -5.22 -6.76 -0.44
CA PHE A 108 -6.33 -6.84 0.51
C PHE A 108 -7.68 -6.82 -0.22
N LEU A 109 -7.88 -5.87 -1.13
CA LEU A 109 -9.12 -5.74 -1.90
C LEU A 109 -9.38 -6.94 -2.82
N VAL A 110 -8.34 -7.49 -3.46
CA VAL A 110 -8.45 -8.72 -4.27
C VAL A 110 -8.89 -9.91 -3.41
N ARG A 111 -8.35 -10.04 -2.19
CA ARG A 111 -8.77 -11.10 -1.25
C ARG A 111 -10.22 -10.92 -0.79
N GLN A 112 -10.74 -9.70 -0.83
CA GLN A 112 -12.16 -9.39 -0.61
C GLN A 112 -13.01 -9.56 -1.88
N GLY A 113 -12.48 -10.13 -2.96
CA GLY A 113 -13.22 -10.46 -4.17
C GLY A 113 -13.30 -9.35 -5.22
N ALA A 114 -12.48 -8.29 -5.10
CA ALA A 114 -12.45 -7.25 -6.14
C ALA A 114 -11.88 -7.80 -7.45
N SER A 115 -12.58 -7.57 -8.56
CA SER A 115 -12.14 -7.96 -9.91
C SER A 115 -11.31 -6.86 -10.59
N TRP A 116 -11.38 -5.63 -10.10
CA TRP A 116 -10.64 -4.49 -10.61
C TRP A 116 -10.23 -3.63 -9.42
N VAL A 117 -8.93 -3.33 -9.29
CA VAL A 117 -8.39 -2.51 -8.20
C VAL A 117 -7.31 -1.58 -8.74
N VAL A 118 -7.38 -0.31 -8.36
CA VAL A 118 -6.33 0.69 -8.56
C VAL A 118 -6.11 1.44 -7.26
N VAL A 119 -4.89 1.40 -6.74
CA VAL A 119 -4.47 2.13 -5.54
C VAL A 119 -3.34 3.07 -5.92
N SER A 120 -3.60 4.37 -5.85
CA SER A 120 -2.60 5.42 -6.08
C SER A 120 -2.12 5.97 -4.75
N ASN A 121 -0.82 5.95 -4.51
CA ASN A 121 -0.20 6.49 -3.30
C ASN A 121 0.95 7.44 -3.68
N GLY A 122 0.59 8.69 -3.99
CA GLY A 122 1.54 9.65 -4.56
C GLY A 122 2.02 9.21 -5.95
N GLY A 123 3.33 9.06 -6.12
CA GLY A 123 3.94 8.65 -7.39
C GLY A 123 3.87 7.15 -7.71
N ASP A 124 3.43 6.32 -6.75
CA ASP A 124 3.32 4.87 -6.93
C ASP A 124 1.86 4.46 -7.16
N VAL A 125 1.65 3.49 -8.05
CA VAL A 125 0.33 2.95 -8.36
C VAL A 125 0.37 1.41 -8.38
N ALA A 126 -0.49 0.79 -7.58
CA ALA A 126 -0.74 -0.65 -7.63
C ALA A 126 -2.03 -0.93 -8.42
N VAL A 127 -1.96 -1.89 -9.35
CA VAL A 127 -3.09 -2.29 -10.21
C VAL A 127 -3.29 -3.79 -10.09
N ARG A 128 -4.56 -4.23 -9.96
CA ARG A 128 -4.97 -5.66 -10.02
C ARG A 128 -6.21 -5.76 -10.89
N LEU A 129 -6.15 -6.60 -11.92
CA LEU A 129 -7.20 -6.75 -12.93
C LEU A 129 -7.50 -8.24 -13.13
N ALA A 130 -8.77 -8.60 -13.05
CA ALA A 130 -9.26 -9.90 -13.52
C ALA A 130 -9.14 -9.99 -15.06
N PRO A 131 -9.18 -11.20 -15.63
CA PRO A 131 -9.13 -11.37 -17.08
C PRO A 131 -10.19 -10.54 -17.81
N GLY A 132 -9.78 -9.80 -18.84
CA GLY A 132 -10.66 -8.94 -19.65
C GLY A 132 -10.84 -7.51 -19.12
N GLU A 133 -10.50 -7.24 -17.86
CA GLU A 133 -10.52 -5.90 -17.28
C GLU A 133 -9.37 -5.03 -17.81
N ARG A 134 -9.59 -3.70 -17.81
CA ARG A 134 -8.61 -2.71 -18.27
C ARG A 134 -8.53 -1.53 -17.31
N ALA A 135 -7.34 -0.98 -17.15
CA ALA A 135 -7.11 0.28 -16.44
C ALA A 135 -6.15 1.16 -17.26
N SER A 136 -6.31 2.48 -17.13
CA SER A 136 -5.36 3.47 -17.64
C SER A 136 -4.70 4.15 -16.46
N VAL A 137 -3.38 4.32 -16.54
CA VAL A 137 -2.56 5.06 -15.57
C VAL A 137 -1.77 6.08 -16.36
N GLY A 138 -1.96 7.37 -16.08
CA GLY A 138 -1.35 8.48 -16.83
C GLY A 138 -2.08 9.79 -16.63
#